data_AF-A0A943JMI6-F1
#
_entry.id   AF-A0A943JMI6-F1
#
_cell.length_a   1.000
_cell.length_b   1.000
_cell.length_c   1.000
_cell.angle_alpha   90.00
_cell.angle_beta   90.00
_cell.angle_gamma   90.00
#
_symmetry.space_group_name_H-M   'P 1'
#
loop_
_entity.id
_entity.type
_entity.pdbx_description
1 polymer ?
#
loop_
_entity_poly.entity_id
_entity_poly.type
_entity_poly.pdbx_seq_one_letter_code
_entity_poly.pdbx_strand_id
1 'polypeptide(L)'
;MQTTNNSYYLNHSFTKEENKSGWIFLDYRNNINNLDKNTIIYGHSRYDSSMFGSLRNSLKQSWFNNTENREIHLYTKAGDIVWQIFSVYHLPNTTDYLSTSFKDSSEFNSFIKLIKNRSVFNFDIDISADDKIITLSTCYRLNDRMVMHGKLIK
;
A
#
# COMPACT_ATOMS: atom_id res chain seq x y z
N MET A 1 7.39 4.62 -9.92
CA MET A 1 8.22 3.91 -10.94
C MET A 1 7.79 2.45 -11.03
N GLN A 2 8.21 1.70 -12.06
CA GLN A 2 7.94 0.26 -12.18
C GLN A 2 9.03 -0.42 -13.04
N THR A 3 9.37 -1.68 -12.75
CA THR A 3 10.21 -2.53 -13.61
C THR A 3 9.64 -3.95 -13.72
N THR A 4 10.37 -4.88 -14.32
CA THR A 4 10.03 -6.31 -14.39
C THR A 4 10.29 -7.07 -13.08
N ASN A 5 10.77 -6.40 -12.01
CA ASN A 5 10.94 -6.97 -10.69
C ASN A 5 10.67 -5.94 -9.57
N ASN A 6 10.64 -6.42 -8.32
CA ASN A 6 10.44 -5.59 -7.12
C ASN A 6 11.76 -5.22 -6.40
N SER A 7 12.94 -5.42 -7.02
CA SER A 7 14.24 -5.17 -6.38
C SER A 7 14.97 -3.96 -6.94
N TYR A 8 14.77 -3.59 -8.21
CA TYR A 8 15.53 -2.54 -8.88
C TYR A 8 15.45 -1.17 -8.17
N TYR A 9 14.24 -0.69 -7.85
CA TYR A 9 14.06 0.61 -7.19
C TYR A 9 14.26 0.56 -5.67
N LEU A 10 14.72 -0.57 -5.10
CA LEU A 10 15.17 -0.60 -3.71
C LEU A 10 16.46 0.20 -3.51
N ASN A 11 17.31 0.31 -4.55
CA ASN A 11 18.59 1.01 -4.49
C ASN A 11 18.84 1.94 -5.69
N HIS A 12 17.77 2.36 -6.39
CA HIS A 12 17.85 3.28 -7.52
C HIS A 12 16.82 4.42 -7.39
N SER A 13 17.18 5.62 -7.86
CA SER A 13 16.31 6.81 -7.90
C SER A 13 15.36 6.73 -9.10
N PHE A 14 14.45 7.71 -9.22
CA PHE A 14 13.63 7.86 -10.43
C PHE A 14 14.45 8.16 -11.70
N THR A 15 15.67 8.73 -11.56
CA THR A 15 16.61 8.95 -12.68
C THR A 15 17.45 7.71 -13.01
N LYS A 16 17.23 6.58 -12.30
CA LYS A 16 18.00 5.33 -12.41
C LYS A 16 19.43 5.41 -11.87
N GLU A 17 19.73 6.41 -11.05
CA GLU A 17 21.00 6.50 -10.35
C GLU A 17 20.97 5.66 -9.06
N GLU A 18 22.05 4.92 -8.82
CA GLU A 18 22.19 4.14 -7.59
C GLU A 18 22.19 5.04 -6.36
N ASN A 19 21.36 4.70 -5.37
CA ASN A 19 21.37 5.34 -4.07
C ASN A 19 20.73 4.44 -3.01
N LYS A 20 21.19 4.58 -1.76
CA LYS A 20 20.66 3.80 -0.62
C LYS A 20 19.23 4.17 -0.23
N SER A 21 18.68 5.26 -0.77
CA SER A 21 17.33 5.73 -0.48
C SER A 21 16.26 5.08 -1.35
N GLY A 22 16.64 4.43 -2.44
CA GLY A 22 15.73 3.85 -3.42
C GLY A 22 14.73 4.86 -3.97
N TRP A 23 13.59 4.36 -4.43
CA TRP A 23 12.46 5.18 -4.84
C TRP A 23 11.10 4.54 -4.48
N ILE A 24 10.00 5.27 -4.70
CA ILE A 24 8.64 4.72 -4.62
C ILE A 24 8.31 3.97 -5.93
N PHE A 25 7.89 2.71 -5.83
CA PHE A 25 7.64 1.88 -7.02
C PHE A 25 6.43 0.95 -6.89
N LEU A 26 5.76 0.74 -8.03
CA LEU A 26 4.65 -0.17 -8.23
C LEU A 26 5.18 -1.60 -8.37
N ASP A 27 4.43 -2.58 -7.87
CA ASP A 27 4.75 -4.00 -8.04
C ASP A 27 4.81 -4.39 -9.51
N TYR A 28 5.79 -5.21 -9.89
CA TYR A 28 5.99 -5.63 -11.28
C TYR A 28 4.78 -6.38 -11.87
N ARG A 29 3.95 -7.00 -11.03
CA ARG A 29 2.75 -7.74 -11.46
C ARG A 29 1.59 -6.81 -11.81
N ASN A 30 1.62 -5.57 -11.32
CA ASN A 30 0.49 -4.67 -11.47
C ASN A 30 0.48 -3.92 -12.81
N ASN A 31 -0.70 -3.52 -13.26
CA ASN A 31 -0.86 -2.64 -14.42
C ASN A 31 -1.48 -1.29 -14.02
N ILE A 32 -0.70 -0.21 -14.07
CA ILE A 32 -1.20 1.13 -13.70
C ILE A 32 -2.29 1.66 -14.64
N ASN A 33 -2.31 1.20 -15.90
CA ASN A 33 -3.31 1.62 -16.89
C ASN A 33 -4.60 0.78 -16.77
N ASN A 34 -4.55 -0.37 -16.09
CA ASN A 34 -5.69 -1.20 -15.79
C ASN A 34 -5.51 -1.84 -14.41
N LEU A 35 -5.94 -1.11 -13.37
CA LEU A 35 -5.69 -1.47 -11.98
C LEU A 35 -6.16 -2.90 -11.67
N ASP A 36 -5.29 -3.70 -11.07
CA ASP A 36 -5.64 -5.03 -10.57
C ASP A 36 -6.51 -4.94 -9.31
N LYS A 37 -6.98 -6.10 -8.82
CA LYS A 37 -7.76 -6.17 -7.57
C LYS A 37 -7.01 -5.60 -6.37
N ASN A 38 -5.70 -5.77 -6.33
CA ASN A 38 -4.83 -5.14 -5.35
C ASN A 38 -3.61 -4.52 -6.06
N THR A 39 -3.56 -3.20 -6.07
CA THR A 39 -2.44 -2.40 -6.58
C THR A 39 -1.42 -2.20 -5.45
N ILE A 40 -0.19 -2.67 -5.61
CA ILE A 40 0.80 -2.63 -4.53
C ILE A 40 1.90 -1.62 -4.86
N ILE A 41 2.15 -0.70 -3.93
CA ILE A 41 3.23 0.26 -4.00
C ILE A 41 4.19 0.02 -2.83
N TYR A 42 5.48 -0.01 -3.14
CA TYR A 42 6.57 -0.14 -2.18
C TYR A 42 7.32 1.17 -2.03
N GLY A 43 7.90 1.36 -0.85
CA GLY A 43 8.79 2.46 -0.56
C GLY A 43 9.61 2.20 0.70
N HIS A 44 10.70 2.94 0.87
CA HIS A 44 11.50 2.88 2.09
C HIS A 44 10.84 3.67 3.22
N SER A 45 10.94 3.14 4.45
CA SER A 45 10.53 3.87 5.66
C SER A 45 11.73 4.59 6.24
N ARG A 46 11.92 5.84 5.81
CA ARG A 46 13.06 6.65 6.21
C ARG A 46 12.85 7.30 7.58
N TYR A 47 13.92 7.43 8.35
CA TYR A 47 13.87 8.06 9.69
C TYR A 47 13.46 9.54 9.63
N ASP A 48 13.89 10.26 8.59
CA ASP A 48 13.49 11.64 8.29
C ASP A 48 12.01 11.79 7.85
N SER A 49 11.26 10.68 7.78
CA SER A 49 9.86 10.61 7.35
C SER A 49 9.62 10.79 5.85
N SER A 50 10.68 10.93 5.05
CA SER A 50 10.56 10.91 3.59
C SER A 50 10.07 9.55 3.08
N MET A 51 9.63 9.52 1.82
CA MET A 51 9.12 8.31 1.17
C MET A 51 7.92 7.75 1.94
N PHE A 52 7.99 6.50 2.40
CA PHE A 52 6.96 5.88 3.24
C PHE A 52 7.29 5.94 4.73
N GLY A 53 8.30 6.73 5.12
CA GLY A 53 8.69 6.90 6.52
C GLY A 53 7.54 7.41 7.39
N SER A 54 6.72 8.33 6.87
CA SER A 54 5.58 8.91 7.57
C SER A 54 4.46 7.90 7.87
N LEU A 55 4.37 6.77 7.15
CA LEU A 55 3.32 5.76 7.36
C LEU A 55 3.33 5.19 8.78
N ARG A 56 4.48 5.16 9.48
CA ARG A 56 4.56 4.76 10.90
C ARG A 56 3.64 5.58 11.82
N ASN A 57 3.31 6.81 11.43
CA ASN A 57 2.41 7.67 12.22
C ASN A 57 0.97 7.19 12.13
N SER A 58 0.59 6.41 11.11
CA SER A 58 -0.78 5.91 10.96
C SER A 58 -1.20 4.87 11.98
N LEU A 59 -0.27 4.41 12.82
CA LEU A 59 -0.55 3.57 13.99
C LEU A 59 -0.97 4.39 15.23
N LYS A 60 -0.91 5.73 15.17
CA LYS A 60 -1.24 6.60 16.30
C LYS A 60 -2.71 7.01 16.27
N GLN A 61 -3.36 7.03 17.43
CA GLN A 61 -4.75 7.47 17.58
C GLN A 61 -4.97 8.90 17.04
N SER A 62 -4.02 9.81 17.26
CA SER A 62 -4.11 11.19 16.76
C SER A 62 -4.13 11.26 15.23
N TRP A 63 -3.41 10.37 14.55
CA TRP A 63 -3.43 10.27 13.09
C TRP A 63 -4.79 9.77 12.61
N PHE A 64 -5.35 8.75 13.26
CA PHE A 64 -6.65 8.16 12.93
C PHE A 64 -7.83 9.13 13.17
N ASN A 65 -7.74 9.96 14.21
CA ASN A 65 -8.75 10.95 14.53
C ASN A 65 -8.76 12.14 13.56
N ASN A 66 -7.66 12.40 12.84
CA ASN A 66 -7.64 13.43 11.80
C ASN A 66 -8.21 12.85 10.50
N THR A 67 -9.38 13.34 10.09
CA THR A 67 -10.08 12.89 8.89
C THR A 67 -9.35 13.23 7.59
N GLU A 68 -8.50 14.26 7.58
CA GLU A 68 -7.68 14.63 6.40
C GLU A 68 -6.65 13.54 6.03
N ASN A 69 -6.33 12.65 6.98
CA ASN A 69 -5.38 11.56 6.75
C ASN A 69 -5.99 10.33 6.07
N ARG A 70 -7.30 10.33 5.77
CA ARG A 70 -8.04 9.10 5.42
C ARG A 70 -7.98 8.73 3.94
N GLU A 71 -7.28 9.50 3.12
CA GLU A 71 -7.20 9.28 1.68
C GLU A 71 -5.76 9.08 1.19
N ILE A 72 -5.61 8.25 0.16
CA ILE A 72 -4.40 8.13 -0.63
C ILE A 72 -4.71 8.70 -2.01
N HIS A 73 -3.91 9.67 -2.45
CA HIS A 73 -4.03 10.30 -3.77
C HIS A 73 -2.91 9.78 -4.67
N LEU A 74 -3.27 9.20 -5.81
CA LEU A 74 -2.34 8.67 -6.81
C LEU A 74 -2.54 9.37 -8.15
N TYR A 75 -1.61 10.25 -8.49
CA TYR A 75 -1.63 10.99 -9.74
C TYR A 75 -0.94 10.19 -10.86
N THR A 76 -1.67 9.91 -11.93
CA THR A 76 -1.16 9.22 -13.11
C THR A 76 -1.36 10.06 -14.37
N LYS A 77 -0.76 9.65 -15.49
CA LYS A 77 -1.03 10.28 -16.79
C LYS A 77 -2.48 10.11 -17.24
N ALA A 78 -3.18 9.08 -16.76
CA ALA A 78 -4.57 8.81 -17.09
C ALA A 78 -5.56 9.63 -16.23
N GLY A 79 -5.09 10.15 -15.09
CA GLY A 79 -5.92 10.91 -14.17
C GLY A 79 -5.50 10.74 -12.70
N ASP A 80 -6.22 11.45 -11.85
CA ASP A 80 -6.19 11.34 -10.40
C ASP A 80 -7.02 10.13 -9.94
N ILE A 81 -6.44 9.34 -9.04
CA ILE A 81 -7.04 8.14 -8.46
C ILE A 81 -7.02 8.31 -6.95
N VAL A 82 -8.19 8.20 -6.31
CA VAL A 82 -8.34 8.41 -4.87
C VAL A 82 -8.75 7.11 -4.20
N TRP A 83 -8.08 6.80 -3.08
CA TRP A 83 -8.33 5.61 -2.29
C TRP A 83 -8.69 5.96 -0.85
N GLN A 84 -9.83 5.47 -0.38
CA GLN A 84 -10.28 5.60 0.99
C GLN A 84 -9.60 4.56 1.88
N ILE A 85 -8.80 4.99 2.86
CA ILE A 85 -8.08 4.08 3.76
C ILE A 85 -9.07 3.29 4.62
N PHE A 86 -8.83 1.98 4.73
CA PHE A 86 -9.67 1.07 5.52
C PHE A 86 -8.91 0.14 6.46
N SER A 87 -7.58 0.04 6.33
CA SER A 87 -6.76 -0.82 7.19
C SER A 87 -5.34 -0.28 7.29
N VAL A 88 -4.80 -0.25 8.50
CA VAL A 88 -3.40 0.10 8.78
C VAL A 88 -2.85 -0.79 9.89
N TYR A 89 -1.66 -1.35 9.70
CA TYR A 89 -1.04 -2.24 10.69
C TYR A 89 0.45 -2.42 10.46
N HIS A 90 1.09 -3.07 11.42
CA HIS A 90 2.42 -3.65 11.25
C HIS A 90 2.41 -5.15 11.54
N LEU A 91 3.34 -5.88 10.93
CA LEU A 91 3.45 -7.33 11.08
C LEU A 91 4.87 -7.80 10.78
N PRO A 92 5.28 -8.98 11.28
CA PRO A 92 6.49 -9.64 10.81
C PRO A 92 6.48 -9.84 9.29
N ASN A 93 7.65 -9.96 8.67
CA ASN A 93 7.75 -10.09 7.21
C ASN A 93 7.01 -11.34 6.67
N THR A 94 5.80 -11.14 6.16
CA THR A 94 5.01 -12.12 5.39
C THR A 94 4.71 -11.59 3.99
N THR A 95 4.15 -12.43 3.13
CA THR A 95 3.80 -12.08 1.74
C THR A 95 2.32 -12.25 1.42
N ASP A 96 1.52 -12.74 2.37
CA ASP A 96 0.11 -13.06 2.17
C ASP A 96 -0.80 -11.83 1.96
N TYR A 97 -0.36 -10.64 2.39
CA TYR A 97 -1.03 -9.37 2.08
C TYR A 97 -0.64 -8.80 0.69
N LEU A 98 0.27 -9.46 -0.04
CA LEU A 98 0.83 -9.03 -1.33
C LEU A 98 0.23 -9.78 -2.53
N SER A 99 -0.93 -10.43 -2.36
CA SER A 99 -1.68 -11.04 -3.47
C SER A 99 -2.27 -9.96 -4.37
N THR A 100 -2.02 -10.05 -5.68
CA THR A 100 -2.53 -9.10 -6.69
C THR A 100 -3.71 -9.64 -7.48
N SER A 101 -3.84 -10.96 -7.59
CA SER A 101 -4.86 -11.69 -8.35
C SER A 101 -5.58 -12.70 -7.46
N PHE A 102 -6.86 -12.91 -7.74
CA PHE A 102 -7.74 -13.82 -6.99
C PHE A 102 -8.54 -14.66 -7.99
N LYS A 103 -8.71 -15.94 -7.68
CA LYS A 103 -9.46 -16.90 -8.49
C LYS A 103 -10.93 -16.53 -8.60
N ASP A 104 -11.51 -16.08 -7.49
CA ASP A 104 -12.93 -15.75 -7.38
C ASP A 104 -13.21 -14.75 -6.23
N SER A 105 -14.47 -14.32 -6.14
CA SER A 105 -14.95 -13.39 -5.12
C SER A 105 -14.79 -13.93 -3.70
N SER A 106 -14.82 -15.25 -3.49
CA SER A 106 -14.68 -15.86 -2.16
C SER A 106 -13.24 -15.72 -1.66
N GLU A 107 -12.26 -15.96 -2.54
CA GLU A 107 -10.84 -15.76 -2.23
C GLU A 107 -10.55 -14.29 -1.93
N PHE A 108 -11.07 -13.37 -2.73
CA PHE A 108 -10.92 -11.93 -2.47
C PHE A 108 -11.56 -11.50 -1.15
N ASN A 109 -12.78 -11.95 -0.84
CA ASN A 109 -13.44 -11.63 0.43
C ASN A 109 -12.67 -12.18 1.63
N SER A 110 -12.06 -13.37 1.49
CA SER A 110 -11.22 -13.97 2.52
C SER A 110 -9.95 -13.14 2.74
N PHE A 111 -9.33 -12.66 1.66
CA PHE A 111 -8.21 -11.75 1.70
C PHE A 111 -8.57 -10.41 2.35
N ILE A 112 -9.70 -9.79 1.99
CA ILE A 112 -10.19 -8.57 2.62
C ILE A 112 -10.41 -8.77 4.13
N LYS A 113 -11.02 -9.88 4.54
CA LYS A 113 -11.21 -10.20 5.96
C LYS A 113 -9.86 -10.34 6.69
N LEU A 114 -8.88 -11.00 6.08
CA LEU A 114 -7.53 -11.14 6.62
C LEU A 114 -6.91 -9.77 6.89
N ILE A 115 -6.90 -8.87 5.91
CA ILE A 115 -6.24 -7.56 6.05
C ILE A 115 -7.04 -6.56 6.90
N LYS A 116 -8.38 -6.65 6.95
CA LYS A 116 -9.21 -5.88 7.88
C LYS A 116 -8.96 -6.30 9.32
N ASN A 117 -8.90 -7.61 9.59
CA ASN A 117 -8.64 -8.15 10.94
C ASN A 117 -7.25 -7.79 11.50
N ARG A 118 -6.29 -7.45 10.63
CA ARG A 118 -4.96 -6.98 11.04
C ARG A 118 -4.94 -5.52 11.46
N SER A 119 -5.91 -4.72 11.01
CA SER A 119 -5.91 -3.28 11.22
C SER A 119 -5.93 -2.94 12.71
N VAL A 120 -5.12 -1.96 13.11
CA VAL A 120 -5.14 -1.44 14.49
C VAL A 120 -6.35 -0.54 14.76
N PHE A 121 -7.05 -0.09 13.71
CA PHE A 121 -8.26 0.73 13.80
C PHE A 121 -9.39 0.17 12.96
N ASN A 122 -10.63 0.38 13.40
CA ASN A 122 -11.82 0.18 12.57
C ASN A 122 -12.16 1.48 11.84
N PHE A 123 -11.99 1.49 10.52
CA PHE A 123 -12.31 2.65 9.68
C PHE A 123 -13.79 2.72 9.28
N ASP A 124 -14.59 1.69 9.60
CA ASP A 124 -16.01 1.59 9.22
C ASP A 124 -16.24 1.67 7.70
N ILE A 125 -15.36 1.01 6.93
CA ILE A 125 -15.41 0.95 5.47
C ILE A 125 -15.72 -0.47 5.00
N ASP A 126 -16.77 -0.60 4.20
CA ASP A 126 -17.16 -1.83 3.55
C ASP A 126 -16.52 -2.00 2.16
N ILE A 127 -16.09 -3.23 1.90
CA ILE A 127 -15.41 -3.63 0.67
C ILE A 127 -16.14 -4.86 0.14
N SER A 128 -16.67 -4.71 -1.06
CA SER A 128 -17.34 -5.73 -1.83
C SER A 128 -16.37 -6.45 -2.76
N ALA A 129 -16.81 -7.56 -3.35
CA ALA A 129 -15.98 -8.31 -4.29
C ALA A 129 -15.69 -7.58 -5.60
N ASP A 130 -16.46 -6.54 -5.95
CA ASP A 130 -16.28 -5.76 -7.18
C ASP A 130 -15.27 -4.62 -7.00
N ASP A 131 -15.02 -4.22 -5.76
CA ASP A 131 -14.08 -3.16 -5.44
C ASP A 131 -12.63 -3.53 -5.83
N LYS A 132 -11.79 -2.50 -5.93
CA LYS A 132 -10.33 -2.60 -6.06
C LYS A 132 -9.69 -1.93 -4.87
N ILE A 133 -8.51 -2.40 -4.49
CA ILE A 133 -7.75 -1.84 -3.38
C ILE A 133 -6.33 -1.45 -3.78
N ILE A 134 -5.72 -0.59 -2.97
CA ILE A 134 -4.29 -0.29 -2.98
C ILE A 134 -3.67 -0.80 -1.68
N THR A 135 -2.41 -1.23 -1.76
CA THR A 135 -1.56 -1.61 -0.63
C THR A 135 -0.28 -0.79 -0.68
N LEU A 136 0.00 -0.01 0.36
CA LEU A 136 1.30 0.62 0.58
C LEU A 136 2.09 -0.26 1.54
N SER A 137 3.27 -0.74 1.11
CA SER A 137 4.13 -1.61 1.91
C SER A 137 5.52 -1.00 2.09
N THR A 138 5.98 -0.95 3.33
CA THR A 138 7.33 -0.49 3.68
C THR A 138 7.92 -1.32 4.81
N CYS A 139 9.25 -1.30 4.97
CA CYS A 139 9.88 -1.76 6.20
C CYS A 139 9.34 -0.97 7.41
N TYR A 140 9.20 -1.64 8.54
CA TYR A 140 9.04 -1.07 9.86
C TYR A 140 10.31 -1.38 10.68
N ARG A 141 10.27 -1.25 12.01
CA ARG A 141 11.42 -1.54 12.89
C ARG A 141 11.94 -2.97 12.66
N LEU A 142 13.27 -3.14 12.71
CA LEU A 142 13.96 -4.41 12.47
C LEU A 142 13.58 -5.02 11.11
N ASN A 143 12.76 -6.07 11.12
CA ASN A 143 12.33 -6.84 9.95
C ASN A 143 10.81 -6.80 9.73
N ASP A 144 10.07 -6.04 10.55
CA ASP A 144 8.62 -5.92 10.38
C ASP A 144 8.28 -5.10 9.13
N ARG A 145 7.03 -5.19 8.70
CA ARG A 145 6.44 -4.37 7.64
C ARG A 145 5.39 -3.44 8.24
N MET A 146 5.34 -2.21 7.74
CA MET A 146 4.22 -1.29 7.94
C MET A 146 3.37 -1.35 6.67
N VAL A 147 2.08 -1.57 6.83
CA VAL A 147 1.14 -1.79 5.73
C VAL A 147 -0.08 -0.91 5.90
N MET A 148 -0.51 -0.31 4.79
CA MET A 148 -1.73 0.48 4.70
C MET A 148 -2.51 0.03 3.47
N HIS A 149 -3.82 -0.10 3.61
CA HIS A 149 -4.72 -0.43 2.52
C HIS A 149 -5.79 0.64 2.32
N GLY A 150 -6.11 0.92 1.05
CA GLY A 150 -7.18 1.82 0.66
C GLY A 150 -8.11 1.20 -0.38
N LYS A 151 -9.39 1.53 -0.33
CA LYS A 151 -10.43 1.14 -1.29
C LYS A 151 -10.53 2.21 -2.36
N LEU A 152 -10.58 1.82 -3.63
CA LEU A 152 -10.76 2.76 -4.74
C LEU A 152 -12.11 3.48 -4.60
N ILE A 153 -12.10 4.82 -4.65
CA ILE A 153 -13.33 5.64 -4.62
C ILE A 153 -13.47 6.59 -5.82
N LYS A 154 -12.38 6.79 -6.57
CA LYS A 154 -12.35 7.59 -7.79
C LYS A 154 -11.16 7.17 -8.66
#